data_AF-A0A8F4G1Q7-F1
#
_entry.id   AF-A0A8F4G1Q7-F1
#
_cell.length_a   1.000
_cell.length_b   1.000
_cell.length_c   1.000
_cell.angle_alpha   90.00
_cell.angle_beta   90.00
_cell.angle_gamma   90.00
#
_symmetry.space_group_name_H-M   'P 1'
#
loop_
_entity.id
_entity.type
_entity.pdbx_description
1 polymer ?
#
loop_
_entity_poly.entity_id
_entity_poly.type
_entity_poly.pdbx_seq_one_letter_code
_entity_poly.pdbx_strand_id
1 'polypeptide(L)' 'MFDPKLVKGERVLVGSRAEAVARYEADLLADPERVARARAELAGVDLACYCPLDGPCHADVLLRVANGG' A
#
# COMPACT_ATOMS: atom_id res chain seq x y z
N MET A 1 9.51 -17.36 11.10
CA MET A 1 10.61 -17.52 10.12
C MET A 1 10.44 -16.43 9.07
N PHE A 2 11.28 -15.40 9.10
CA PHE A 2 11.33 -14.35 8.08
C PHE A 2 12.34 -14.85 7.04
N ASP A 3 11.88 -15.26 5.86
CA ASP A 3 12.79 -15.67 4.78
C ASP A 3 13.36 -14.40 4.12
N PRO A 4 14.66 -14.10 4.29
CA PRO A 4 15.27 -12.90 3.71
C PRO A 4 15.33 -12.93 2.17
N LYS A 5 15.05 -14.07 1.51
CA LYS A 5 15.04 -14.20 0.05
C LYS A 5 13.68 -13.89 -0.58
N LEU A 6 12.64 -13.62 0.21
CA LEU A 6 11.32 -13.21 -0.28
C LEU A 6 11.19 -11.70 -0.55
N VAL A 7 12.26 -10.92 -0.37
CA VAL A 7 12.30 -9.51 -0.81
C VAL A 7 12.55 -9.47 -2.33
N LYS A 8 11.49 -9.72 -3.11
CA LYS A 8 11.48 -9.37 -4.53
C LYS A 8 11.44 -7.84 -4.62
N GLY A 9 12.51 -7.20 -5.09
CA GLY A 9 12.49 -5.73 -5.17
C GLY A 9 13.71 -5.14 -5.87
N GLU A 10 13.58 -4.91 -7.17
CA GLU A 10 14.41 -3.92 -7.85
C GLU A 10 14.05 -2.53 -7.29
N ARG A 11 15.05 -1.75 -6.88
CA ARG A 11 14.81 -0.37 -6.42
C ARG A 11 14.53 0.51 -7.63
N VAL A 12 13.33 1.07 -7.68
CA VAL A 12 12.92 1.98 -8.74
C VAL A 12 12.95 3.41 -8.22
N LEU A 13 13.61 4.30 -8.97
CA LEU A 13 13.53 5.75 -8.71
C LEU A 13 12.23 6.28 -9.30
N VAL A 14 11.49 7.05 -8.51
CA VAL A 14 10.26 7.75 -8.92
C VAL A 14 10.46 9.25 -8.77
N GLY A 15 9.87 10.03 -9.67
CA GLY A 15 10.06 11.49 -9.75
C GLY A 15 9.05 12.27 -8.89
N SER A 16 7.99 11.63 -8.41
CA SER A 16 6.97 12.29 -7.60
C SER A 16 6.33 11.37 -6.56
N ARG A 17 5.69 11.98 -5.55
CA ARG A 17 4.86 11.26 -4.58
C ARG A 17 3.67 10.57 -5.25
N ALA A 18 3.06 11.20 -6.26
CA ALA A 18 1.94 10.59 -6.99
C ALA A 18 2.37 9.30 -7.70
N GLU A 19 3.55 9.31 -8.32
CA GLU A 19 4.13 8.10 -8.91
C GLU A 19 4.44 7.03 -7.86
N ALA A 20 5.00 7.43 -6.70
CA ALA A 20 5.27 6.51 -5.61
C ALA A 20 3.99 5.81 -5.11
N VAL A 21 2.91 6.56 -4.87
CA VAL A 21 1.63 6.03 -4.39
C VAL A 21 0.94 5.18 -5.47
N ALA A 22 0.98 5.60 -6.74
CA ALA A 22 0.44 4.82 -7.85
C ALA A 22 1.15 3.47 -8.00
N ARG A 23 2.49 3.46 -7.85
CA ARG A 23 3.27 2.22 -7.86
C ARG A 23 2.95 1.34 -6.66
N TYR A 24 2.84 1.92 -5.47
CA TYR A 24 2.42 1.21 -4.27
C TYR A 24 1.06 0.53 -4.46
N GLU A 25 0.08 1.25 -5.03
CA GLU A 25 -1.24 0.69 -5.32
C GLU A 25 -1.14 -0.48 -6.31
N ALA A 26 -0.40 -0.32 -7.41
CA ALA A 26 -0.21 -1.39 -8.38
C ALA A 26 0.46 -2.64 -7.76
N ASP A 27 1.51 -2.44 -6.96
CA ASP A 27 2.21 -3.53 -6.29
C ASP A 27 1.34 -4.22 -5.22
N LEU A 28 0.49 -3.47 -4.50
CA LEU A 28 -0.48 -4.02 -3.55
C LEU A 28 -1.52 -4.88 -4.27
N LEU A 29 -2.12 -4.38 -5.35
CA LEU A 29 -3.19 -5.07 -6.08
C LEU A 29 -2.68 -6.28 -6.87
N ALA A 30 -1.39 -6.31 -7.22
CA ALA A 30 -0.75 -7.45 -7.86
C ALA A 30 -0.55 -8.66 -6.91
N ASP A 31 -0.74 -8.47 -5.61
CA ASP A 31 -0.57 -9.51 -4.58
C ASP A 31 -1.87 -9.75 -3.80
N PRO A 32 -2.68 -10.75 -4.20
CA PRO A 32 -3.96 -11.06 -3.56
C PRO A 32 -3.85 -11.37 -2.06
N GLU A 33 -2.71 -11.88 -1.59
CA GLU A 33 -2.50 -12.19 -0.17
C GLU A 33 -2.37 -10.91 0.66
N ARG A 34 -1.67 -9.89 0.14
CA ARG A 34 -1.62 -8.57 0.75
C ARG A 34 -2.97 -7.86 0.75
N VAL A 35 -3.74 -7.98 -0.33
CA VAL A 35 -5.11 -7.44 -0.40
C VAL A 35 -6.00 -8.10 0.65
N ALA A 36 -5.96 -9.43 0.76
CA ALA A 36 -6.73 -10.18 1.75
C ALA A 36 -6.35 -9.77 3.18
N ARG A 37 -5.06 -9.62 3.46
CA ARG A 37 -4.58 -9.12 4.76
C ARG A 37 -5.01 -7.69 5.05
N ALA A 38 -4.92 -6.78 4.09
CA ALA A 38 -5.37 -5.40 4.27
C ALA A 38 -6.87 -5.35 4.64
N ARG A 39 -7.70 -6.15 3.97
CA ARG A 39 -9.13 -6.29 4.30
C ARG A 39 -9.36 -6.90 5.69
N ALA A 40 -8.61 -7.93 6.06
CA ALA A 40 -8.78 -8.60 7.35
C ALA A 40 -8.30 -7.75 8.54
N GLU A 41 -7.19 -7.01 8.37
CA GLU A 41 -6.50 -6.32 9.46
C GLU A 41 -6.95 -4.85 9.61
N LEU A 42 -7.40 -4.19 8.52
CA LEU A 42 -7.62 -2.73 8.50
C LEU A 42 -9.07 -2.31 8.28
N ALA A 43 -10.00 -3.24 8.06
CA ALA A 43 -11.42 -2.91 7.88
C ALA A 43 -11.98 -2.21 9.13
N GLY A 44 -12.63 -1.06 8.94
CA GLY A 44 -13.19 -0.24 10.02
C GLY A 44 -12.16 0.45 10.93
N VAL A 45 -10.86 0.43 10.57
CA VAL A 45 -9.80 1.10 11.33
C VAL A 45 -9.45 2.45 10.69
N ASP A 46 -9.29 3.48 11.51
CA ASP A 46 -8.74 4.77 11.08
C ASP A 46 -7.23 4.67 10.89
N LEU A 47 -6.74 4.99 9.69
CA LEU A 47 -5.32 4.93 9.36
C LEU A 47 -4.67 6.32 9.41
N ALA A 48 -3.49 6.39 10.02
CA ALA A 48 -2.63 7.58 10.01
C ALA A 48 -1.33 7.28 9.24
N CYS A 49 -0.83 8.28 8.53
CA CYS A 49 0.43 8.20 7.81
C CYS A 49 1.26 9.48 8.02
N TYR A 50 2.55 9.42 7.71
CA TYR A 50 3.47 10.56 7.82
C TYR A 50 3.60 11.35 6.50
N CYS A 51 2.75 11.09 5.52
CA CYS A 51 2.74 11.86 4.27
C CYS A 51 2.25 13.29 4.51
N PRO A 52 2.70 14.27 3.69
CA PRO A 52 2.06 15.58 3.62
C PRO A 52 0.56 15.45 3.32
N LEU A 53 -0.25 16.30 3.97
CA LEU A 53 -1.72 16.27 3.86
C LEU A 53 -2.23 16.70 2.47
N ASP A 54 -1.42 17.40 1.70
CA ASP A 54 -1.77 17.99 0.41
C ASP A 54 -1.39 17.07 -0.76
N GLY A 55 -2.09 15.94 -0.93
CA GLY A 55 -1.95 15.08 -2.12
C GLY A 55 -2.08 13.60 -1.80
N PRO A 56 -1.68 12.70 -2.72
CA PRO A 56 -1.96 11.27 -2.55
C PRO A 56 -1.20 10.68 -1.35
N CYS A 57 -1.89 9.84 -0.59
CA CYS A 57 -1.35 9.11 0.54
C CYS A 57 -1.57 7.60 0.39
N HIS A 58 -0.67 6.79 0.97
CA HIS A 58 -0.84 5.35 1.02
C HIS A 58 -2.04 4.93 1.89
N ALA A 59 -2.40 5.74 2.88
CA ALA A 59 -3.57 5.50 3.73
C ALA A 59 -4.86 5.51 2.91
N ASP A 60 -5.00 6.41 1.94
CA ASP A 60 -6.18 6.48 1.06
C ASP A 60 -6.36 5.20 0.24
N VAL A 61 -5.25 4.65 -0.27
CA VAL A 61 -5.22 3.38 -1.00
C VAL A 61 -5.66 2.24 -0.08
N LEU A 62 -5.05 2.13 1.11
CA LEU A 62 -5.36 1.07 2.07
C LEU A 62 -6.80 1.14 2.57
N LEU A 63 -7.31 2.33 2.90
CA LEU A 63 -8.69 2.52 3.35
C LEU A 63 -9.69 2.07 2.28
N ARG A 64 -9.43 2.40 1.01
CA ARG A 64 -10.25 1.97 -0.12
C ARG A 64 -10.21 0.46 -0.33
N VAL A 65 -9.04 -0.17 -0.24
CA VAL A 65 -8.91 -1.63 -0.38
C VAL A 65 -9.53 -2.38 0.79
N ALA A 66 -9.33 -1.88 2.01
CA ALA A 66 -9.78 -2.54 3.24
C ALA A 66 -11.31 -2.51 3.39
N ASN A 67 -11.95 -1.41 2.99
CA ASN A 67 -13.39 -1.23 3.11
C ASN A 67 -14.16 -1.44 1.79
N GLY A 68 -13.44 -1.62 0.67
CA GLY A 68 -14.03 -1.95 -0.62
C GLY A 68 -14.32 -3.45 -0.72
N GLY A 69 -15.60 -3.80 -0.89
CA GLY A 69 -16.07 -5.15 -1.24
C GLY A 69 -16.04 -5.35 -2.74
#